data_AF-A0A832WNY5-F1
#
_entry.id   AF-A0A832WNY5-F1
#
_cell.length_a   1.000
_cell.length_b   1.000
_cell.length_c   1.000
_cell.angle_alpha   90.00
_cell.angle_beta   90.00
_cell.angle_gamma   90.00
#
_symmetry.space_group_name_H-M   'P 1'
#
loop_
_entity.id
_entity.type
_entity.pdbx_description
1 polymer ?
#
loop_
_entity_poly.entity_id
_entity_poly.type
_entity_poly.pdbx_seq_one_letter_code
_entity_poly.pdbx_strand_id
1 'polypeptide(L)'
;MTGDVLLTIGVENRGTVTLHDVEPSIVGTGFTSHDVTPIPVLEPGEIAEVFVAGNFAQAGDILLTVRIEGKRFYETVTVTSPTRQDLAAQKAADEAAIETMTEQVQSLIEEYDTLGEELYAKRNTHDISGVQLDDLRRYIYQAESALEEEQVQKANVSLMLANKEYQDQKNKLAKAEKKSFFRRIKDNIQVISAILGSIIATITLSGMAYSRYRNTKNAVKERRQKKENGEHEEQESKAREK
;
A
#
# COMPACT_ATOMS: atom_id res chain seq x y z
N MET A 1 4.02 -4.47 41.48
CA MET A 1 4.52 -4.60 40.11
C MET A 1 4.20 -3.32 39.41
N THR A 2 5.16 -2.84 38.65
CA THR A 2 5.16 -1.52 38.05
C THR A 2 5.07 -1.75 36.54
N GLY A 3 4.20 -0.97 35.89
CA GLY A 3 3.50 -1.37 34.68
C GLY A 3 4.01 -0.72 33.41
N ASP A 4 3.44 -1.18 32.30
CA ASP A 4 3.65 -0.57 30.99
C ASP A 4 2.88 0.75 30.91
N VAL A 5 3.53 1.74 30.31
CA VAL A 5 3.01 3.09 30.16
C VAL A 5 3.19 3.56 28.74
N LEU A 6 2.27 4.41 28.30
CA LEU A 6 2.38 5.19 27.09
C LEU A 6 2.63 6.65 27.48
N LEU A 7 3.76 7.21 27.06
CA LEU A 7 4.08 8.61 27.24
C LEU A 7 3.84 9.35 25.92
N THR A 8 3.03 10.40 25.97
CA THR A 8 2.84 11.33 24.85
C THR A 8 3.68 12.58 25.09
N ILE A 9 4.60 12.86 24.17
CA ILE A 9 5.53 13.99 24.26
C ILE A 9 5.23 14.98 23.12
N GLY A 10 4.75 16.17 23.48
CA GLY A 10 4.61 17.27 22.54
C GLY A 10 5.96 17.93 22.22
N VAL A 11 6.32 17.99 20.95
CA VAL A 11 7.56 18.58 20.44
C VAL A 11 7.22 19.74 19.53
N GLU A 12 7.72 20.93 19.87
CA GLU A 12 7.56 22.15 19.06
C GLU A 12 8.91 22.55 18.44
N ASN A 13 8.97 22.68 17.12
CA ASN A 13 10.15 23.21 16.45
C ASN A 13 10.15 24.74 16.47
N ARG A 14 10.76 25.32 17.52
CA ARG A 14 10.99 26.78 17.62
C ARG A 14 12.18 27.30 16.81
N GLY A 15 12.84 26.43 16.04
CA GLY A 15 13.97 26.80 15.21
C GLY A 15 13.55 27.46 13.91
N THR A 16 14.54 27.81 13.08
CA THR A 16 14.33 28.33 11.71
C THR A 16 14.59 27.28 10.63
N VAL A 17 14.91 26.05 11.02
CA VAL A 17 15.27 24.94 10.12
C VAL A 17 14.32 23.77 10.33
N THR A 18 14.01 23.06 9.25
CA THR A 18 13.26 21.80 9.30
C THR A 18 14.11 20.73 10.01
N LEU A 19 13.49 20.00 10.93
CA LEU A 19 14.09 18.86 11.60
C LEU A 19 13.64 17.57 10.92
N HIS A 20 14.51 16.57 10.88
CA HIS A 20 14.24 15.26 10.27
C HIS A 20 14.51 14.16 11.30
N ASP A 21 13.71 13.11 11.26
CA ASP A 21 13.87 11.91 12.10
C ASP A 21 14.00 12.24 13.59
N VAL A 22 13.11 13.10 14.09
CA VAL A 22 13.11 13.54 15.49
C VAL A 22 12.63 12.40 16.38
N GLU A 23 13.58 11.76 17.06
CA GLU A 23 13.34 10.64 17.96
C GLU A 23 13.76 11.00 19.40
N PRO A 24 12.83 10.96 20.37
CA PRO A 24 13.17 11.16 21.77
C PRO A 24 13.80 9.91 22.37
N SER A 25 14.96 10.10 23.01
CA SER A 25 15.52 9.09 23.91
C SER A 25 15.14 9.44 25.35
N ILE A 26 14.43 8.54 26.02
CA ILE A 26 14.01 8.72 27.41
C ILE A 26 14.84 7.80 28.30
N VAL A 27 15.48 8.37 29.32
CA VAL A 27 16.25 7.61 30.32
C VAL A 27 15.81 8.03 31.72
N GLY A 28 15.52 7.07 32.58
CA GLY A 28 15.20 7.31 33.98
C GLY A 28 15.54 6.11 34.84
N THR A 29 15.94 6.34 36.09
CA THR A 29 16.22 5.25 37.02
C THR A 29 14.93 4.46 37.27
N GLY A 30 14.90 3.20 36.83
CA GLY A 30 13.70 2.37 36.92
C GLY A 30 12.68 2.62 35.81
N PHE A 31 13.06 3.23 34.68
CA PHE A 31 12.25 3.30 33.46
C PHE A 31 13.03 2.74 32.26
N THR A 32 12.38 1.92 31.45
CA THR A 32 12.94 1.37 30.21
C THR A 32 11.97 1.62 29.06
N SER A 33 12.39 2.36 28.04
CA SER A 33 11.64 2.49 26.78
C SER A 33 11.88 1.26 25.90
N HIS A 34 10.84 0.77 25.24
CA HIS A 34 10.96 -0.34 24.29
C HIS A 34 10.36 -0.04 22.91
N ASP A 35 9.50 0.97 22.79
CA ASP A 35 9.01 1.44 21.49
C ASP A 35 8.94 2.96 21.46
N VAL A 36 9.40 3.56 20.36
CA VAL A 36 9.45 5.01 20.14
C VAL A 36 9.03 5.27 18.70
N THR A 37 7.98 6.06 18.51
CA THR A 37 7.55 6.46 17.16
C THR A 37 8.22 7.79 16.77
N PRO A 38 9.20 7.80 15.83
CA PRO A 38 9.88 9.04 15.46
C PRO A 38 8.97 9.99 14.67
N ILE A 39 9.24 11.29 14.73
CA ILE A 39 8.64 12.28 13.82
C ILE A 39 9.54 12.40 12.58
N PRO A 40 9.09 12.00 11.39
CA PRO A 40 9.94 11.96 10.20
C PRO A 40 10.39 13.36 9.73
N VAL A 41 9.50 14.35 9.85
CA VAL A 41 9.77 15.75 9.50
C VAL A 41 9.02 16.66 10.45
N LEU A 42 9.68 17.72 10.93
CA LEU A 42 9.06 18.75 11.76
C LEU A 42 9.46 20.14 11.27
N GLU A 43 8.52 20.88 10.68
CA GLU A 43 8.76 22.20 10.09
C GLU A 43 8.90 23.31 11.15
N PRO A 44 9.57 24.44 10.84
CA PRO A 44 9.63 25.59 11.73
C PRO A 44 8.24 26.07 12.17
N GLY A 45 8.01 26.14 13.49
CA GLY A 45 6.74 26.52 14.10
C GLY A 45 5.70 25.39 14.23
N GLU A 46 6.01 24.18 13.75
CA GLU A 46 5.13 23.03 13.86
C GLU A 46 5.22 22.37 15.25
N ILE A 47 4.09 21.86 15.72
CA ILE A 47 3.97 21.02 16.92
C ILE A 47 3.56 19.63 16.47
N ALA A 48 4.32 18.62 16.90
CA ALA A 48 3.97 17.23 16.69
C ALA A 48 4.09 16.44 18.00
N GLU A 49 3.41 15.31 18.07
CA GLU A 49 3.44 14.42 19.23
C GLU A 49 4.27 13.18 18.91
N VAL A 50 5.09 12.78 19.88
CA VAL A 50 5.80 11.49 19.89
C VAL A 50 5.17 10.59 20.94
N PHE A 51 4.99 9.33 20.58
CA PHE A 51 4.53 8.29 21.47
C PHE A 51 5.71 7.39 21.87
N VAL A 52 5.90 7.21 23.18
CA VAL A 52 6.93 6.35 23.74
C VAL A 52 6.29 5.32 24.66
N ALA A 53 6.39 4.05 24.29
CA ALA A 53 6.02 2.94 25.15
C ALA A 53 7.22 2.54 26.01
N GLY A 54 6.97 2.37 27.30
CA GLY A 54 7.98 1.98 28.26
C GLY A 54 7.42 1.25 29.46
N ASN A 55 8.31 0.75 30.29
CA ASN A 55 7.98 0.05 31.52
C ASN A 55 8.67 0.74 32.69
N PHE A 56 7.92 0.98 33.77
CA PHE A 56 8.50 1.37 35.04
C PHE A 56 8.76 0.13 35.88
N ALA A 57 9.93 0.04 36.52
CA ALA A 57 10.36 -1.08 37.36
C ALA A 57 10.24 -0.80 38.87
N GLN A 58 10.00 0.45 39.26
CA GLN A 58 9.96 0.90 40.66
C GLN A 58 8.89 1.97 40.85
N ALA A 59 8.30 2.04 42.05
CA ALA A 59 7.44 3.15 42.46
C ALA A 59 8.28 4.24 43.16
N GLY A 60 7.78 5.47 43.12
CA GLY A 60 8.44 6.67 43.65
C GLY A 60 8.51 7.78 42.60
N ASP A 61 9.17 8.87 42.96
CA ASP A 61 9.43 9.98 42.04
C ASP A 61 10.61 9.62 41.14
N ILE A 62 10.33 9.47 39.85
CA ILE A 62 11.32 9.10 38.83
C ILE A 62 11.60 10.32 37.96
N LEU A 63 12.86 10.73 37.93
CA LEU A 63 13.33 11.77 37.01
C LEU A 63 13.56 11.15 35.63
N LEU A 64 12.71 11.51 34.67
CA LEU A 64 12.89 11.20 33.27
C LEU A 64 13.76 12.28 32.62
N THR A 65 14.82 11.85 31.95
CA THR A 65 15.62 12.68 31.07
C THR A 65 15.23 12.38 29.63
N VAL A 66 14.56 13.33 28.98
CA VAL A 66 14.17 13.23 27.58
C VAL A 66 15.22 13.95 26.74
N ARG A 67 15.77 13.28 25.73
CA ARG A 67 16.75 13.84 24.81
C ARG A 67 16.19 13.91 23.39
N ILE A 68 16.18 15.10 22.81
CA ILE A 68 15.69 15.37 21.44
C ILE A 68 16.69 16.29 20.77
N GLU A 69 17.21 15.92 19.59
CA GLU A 69 18.18 16.73 18.83
C GLU A 69 19.37 17.21 19.70
N GLY A 70 19.88 16.32 20.55
CA GLY A 70 20.97 16.60 21.49
C GLY A 70 20.61 17.47 22.70
N LYS A 71 19.45 18.14 22.73
CA LYS A 71 18.93 18.88 23.88
C LYS A 71 18.38 17.94 24.93
N ARG A 72 18.45 18.34 26.20
CA ARG A 72 17.94 17.56 27.35
C ARG A 72 16.81 18.30 28.04
N PHE A 73 15.76 17.57 28.34
CA PHE A 73 14.61 18.00 29.11
C PHE A 73 14.47 17.06 30.31
N TYR A 74 13.97 17.59 31.42
CA TYR A 74 13.88 16.87 32.69
C TYR A 74 12.45 16.97 33.18
N GLU A 75 11.81 15.83 33.40
CA GLU A 75 10.45 15.75 33.91
C GLU A 75 10.42 14.74 35.06
N THR A 76 9.79 15.10 36.18
CA THR A 76 9.63 14.18 37.31
C THR A 76 8.25 13.56 37.26
N VAL A 77 8.19 12.24 37.20
CA VAL A 77 6.93 11.48 37.20
C VAL A 77 6.81 10.70 38.51
N THR A 78 5.70 10.88 39.22
CA THR A 78 5.39 10.13 40.44
C THR A 78 4.69 8.82 40.07
N VAL A 79 5.37 7.70 40.30
CA VAL A 79 4.83 6.36 40.07
C VAL A 79 4.32 5.78 41.38
N THR A 80 3.01 5.60 41.51
CA THR A 80 2.41 4.97 42.69
C THR A 80 2.32 3.46 42.52
N SER A 81 2.64 2.69 43.56
CA SER A 81 2.39 1.24 43.57
C SER A 81 0.89 0.97 43.73
N PRO A 82 0.26 0.19 42.83
CA PRO A 82 -1.15 -0.12 42.97
C PRO A 82 -1.39 -0.99 44.21
N THR A 83 -2.43 -0.67 44.98
CA THR A 83 -2.93 -1.54 46.05
C THR A 83 -3.67 -2.74 45.44
N ARG A 84 -3.97 -3.78 46.24
CA ARG A 84 -4.77 -4.93 45.77
C ARG A 84 -6.17 -4.53 45.26
N GLN A 85 -6.74 -3.47 45.81
CA GLN A 85 -8.01 -2.91 45.36
C GLN A 85 -7.86 -2.23 44.00
N ASP A 86 -6.75 -1.53 43.78
CA ASP A 86 -6.44 -0.88 42.49
C ASP A 86 -6.22 -1.92 41.39
N LEU A 87 -5.56 -3.05 41.70
CA LEU A 87 -5.35 -4.13 40.72
C LEU A 87 -6.67 -4.78 40.26
N ALA A 88 -7.64 -4.95 41.16
CA ALA A 88 -8.95 -5.50 40.80
C ALA A 88 -9.78 -4.50 39.99
N ALA A 89 -9.73 -3.21 40.35
CA ALA A 89 -10.38 -2.15 39.60
C ALA A 89 -9.74 -1.96 38.21
N GLN A 90 -8.41 -2.07 38.12
CA GLN A 90 -7.67 -1.96 36.87
C GLN A 90 -7.98 -3.12 35.94
N LYS A 91 -8.05 -4.36 36.46
CA LYS A 91 -8.46 -5.51 35.65
C LYS A 91 -9.88 -5.37 35.07
N ALA A 92 -10.82 -4.87 35.87
CA ALA A 92 -12.18 -4.60 35.39
C ALA A 92 -12.22 -3.46 34.36
N ALA A 93 -11.38 -2.44 34.52
CA ALA A 93 -11.23 -1.37 33.54
C ALA A 93 -10.59 -1.85 32.24
N ASP A 94 -9.58 -2.72 32.32
CA ASP A 94 -8.91 -3.32 31.18
C ASP A 94 -9.88 -4.23 30.40
N GLU A 95 -10.72 -5.03 31.08
CA GLU A 95 -11.76 -5.84 30.42
C GLU A 95 -12.78 -4.98 29.64
N ALA A 96 -13.28 -3.88 30.24
CA ALA A 96 -14.16 -2.95 29.54
C ALA A 96 -13.46 -2.20 28.38
N ALA A 97 -12.18 -1.88 28.55
CA ALA A 97 -11.36 -1.26 27.51
C ALA A 97 -11.17 -2.23 26.33
N ILE A 98 -10.91 -3.51 26.59
CA ILE A 98 -10.76 -4.54 25.56
C ILE A 98 -12.03 -4.68 24.72
N GLU A 99 -13.20 -4.71 25.36
CA GLU A 99 -14.48 -4.79 24.64
C GLU A 99 -14.65 -3.59 23.71
N THR A 100 -14.44 -2.37 24.23
CA THR A 100 -14.52 -1.13 23.43
C THR A 100 -13.50 -1.11 22.29
N MET A 101 -12.26 -1.52 22.55
CA MET A 101 -11.20 -1.56 21.54
C MET A 101 -11.47 -2.61 20.47
N THR A 102 -12.08 -3.74 20.84
CA THR A 102 -12.50 -4.78 19.89
C THR A 102 -13.53 -4.24 18.91
N GLU A 103 -14.53 -3.50 19.40
CA GLU A 103 -15.51 -2.83 18.53
C GLU A 103 -14.84 -1.80 17.60
N GLN A 104 -13.88 -1.03 18.11
CA GLN A 104 -13.13 -0.06 17.32
C GLN A 104 -12.29 -0.73 16.23
N VAL A 105 -11.61 -1.83 16.54
CA VAL A 105 -10.86 -2.62 15.54
C VAL A 105 -11.80 -3.14 14.46
N GLN A 106 -12.95 -3.71 14.85
CA GLN A 106 -13.93 -4.22 13.90
C GLN A 106 -14.47 -3.12 12.98
N SER A 107 -14.80 -1.95 13.54
CA SER A 107 -15.20 -0.79 12.75
C SER A 107 -14.09 -0.38 11.78
N LEU A 108 -12.82 -0.40 12.20
CA LEU A 108 -11.70 0.00 11.37
C LEU A 108 -11.42 -0.98 10.23
N ILE A 109 -11.70 -2.27 10.43
CA ILE A 109 -11.67 -3.30 9.38
C ILE A 109 -12.72 -3.01 8.32
N GLU A 110 -13.95 -2.71 8.72
CA GLU A 110 -15.02 -2.34 7.78
C GLU A 110 -14.69 -1.07 6.98
N GLU A 111 -14.10 -0.08 7.65
CA GLU A 111 -13.63 1.14 7.01
C GLU A 111 -12.45 0.90 6.05
N TYR A 112 -11.52 0.02 6.41
CA TYR A 112 -10.41 -0.42 5.56
C TYR A 112 -10.93 -1.09 4.28
N ASP A 113 -11.90 -1.99 4.40
CA ASP A 113 -12.51 -2.68 3.26
C ASP A 113 -13.23 -1.69 2.34
N THR A 114 -14.02 -0.77 2.92
CA THR A 114 -14.70 0.30 2.18
C THR A 114 -13.69 1.18 1.41
N LEU A 115 -12.59 1.56 2.06
CA LEU A 115 -11.54 2.35 1.43
C LEU A 115 -10.85 1.58 0.29
N GLY A 116 -10.68 0.26 0.45
CA GLY A 116 -10.19 -0.65 -0.58
C GLY A 116 -11.10 -0.71 -1.81
N GLU A 117 -12.42 -0.78 -1.61
CA GLU A 117 -13.41 -0.73 -2.69
C GLU A 117 -13.38 0.61 -3.44
N GLU A 118 -13.32 1.72 -2.71
CA GLU A 118 -13.20 3.07 -3.31
C GLU A 118 -11.92 3.22 -4.13
N LEU A 119 -10.79 2.72 -3.61
CA LEU A 119 -9.51 2.72 -4.30
C LEU A 119 -9.59 1.91 -5.59
N TYR A 120 -10.20 0.73 -5.54
CA TYR A 120 -10.41 -0.12 -6.71
C TYR A 120 -11.28 0.59 -7.77
N ALA A 121 -12.39 1.21 -7.36
CA ALA A 121 -13.27 1.96 -8.26
C ALA A 121 -12.56 3.15 -8.93
N LYS A 122 -11.66 3.83 -8.21
CA LYS A 122 -10.91 4.99 -8.71
C LYS A 122 -9.64 4.63 -9.48
N ARG A 123 -9.12 3.41 -9.38
CA ARG A 123 -7.83 2.96 -9.97
C ARG A 123 -7.63 3.32 -11.45
N ASN A 124 -8.69 3.21 -12.25
CA ASN A 124 -8.63 3.45 -13.70
C ASN A 124 -8.88 4.93 -14.07
N THR A 125 -9.42 5.72 -13.15
CA THR A 125 -9.91 7.07 -13.43
C THR A 125 -9.10 8.17 -12.76
N HIS A 126 -8.46 7.89 -11.62
CA HIS A 126 -7.72 8.84 -10.78
C HIS A 126 -6.27 8.38 -10.55
N ASP A 127 -5.38 9.34 -10.28
CA ASP A 127 -4.01 9.08 -9.90
C ASP A 127 -3.94 8.73 -8.41
N ILE A 128 -3.83 7.43 -8.12
CA ILE A 128 -3.84 6.89 -6.76
C ILE A 128 -2.46 6.41 -6.32
N SER A 129 -1.38 6.79 -7.03
CA SER A 129 -0.03 6.28 -6.74
C SER A 129 0.49 6.62 -5.35
N GLY A 130 -0.07 7.66 -4.72
CA GLY A 130 0.27 8.05 -3.35
C GLY A 130 -0.55 7.36 -2.27
N VAL A 131 -1.54 6.52 -2.62
CA VAL A 131 -2.40 5.82 -1.66
C VAL A 131 -1.86 4.41 -1.45
N GLN A 132 -1.53 4.06 -0.21
CA GLN A 132 -1.00 2.74 0.19
C GLN A 132 -1.71 2.27 1.46
N LEU A 133 -2.22 1.04 1.45
CA LEU A 133 -3.01 0.50 2.55
C LEU A 133 -2.24 -0.53 3.39
N ASP A 134 -0.97 -0.80 3.07
CA ASP A 134 -0.17 -1.83 3.73
C ASP A 134 0.12 -1.50 5.20
N ASP A 135 0.44 -0.23 5.49
CA ASP A 135 0.70 0.23 6.86
C ASP A 135 -0.59 0.22 7.70
N LEU A 136 -1.72 0.68 7.13
CA LEU A 136 -3.03 0.61 7.78
C LEU A 136 -3.39 -0.83 8.16
N ARG A 137 -3.25 -1.75 7.19
CA ARG A 137 -3.49 -3.18 7.42
C ARG A 137 -2.56 -3.74 8.49
N ARG A 138 -1.28 -3.36 8.49
CA ARG A 138 -0.32 -3.80 9.51
C ARG A 138 -0.74 -3.33 10.90
N TYR A 139 -1.12 -2.06 11.06
CA TYR A 139 -1.52 -1.52 12.36
C TYR A 139 -2.82 -2.15 12.88
N ILE A 140 -3.78 -2.45 11.99
CA ILE A 140 -5.00 -3.20 12.33
C ILE A 140 -4.63 -4.58 12.90
N TYR A 141 -3.79 -5.36 12.20
CA TYR A 141 -3.38 -6.68 12.69
C TYR A 141 -2.57 -6.60 14.00
N GLN A 142 -1.75 -5.58 14.17
CA GLN A 142 -1.02 -5.36 15.42
C GLN A 142 -1.97 -5.05 16.57
N ALA A 143 -3.05 -4.30 16.32
CA ALA A 143 -4.09 -4.04 17.30
C ALA A 143 -4.85 -5.32 17.66
N GLU A 144 -5.31 -6.10 16.67
CA GLU A 144 -5.96 -7.40 16.88
C GLU A 144 -5.08 -8.33 17.72
N SER A 145 -3.83 -8.55 17.29
CA SER A 145 -2.89 -9.42 17.98
C SER A 145 -2.60 -8.94 19.40
N ALA A 146 -2.51 -7.63 19.64
CA ALA A 146 -2.32 -7.10 20.98
C ALA A 146 -3.56 -7.27 21.87
N LEU A 147 -4.77 -7.19 21.32
CA LEU A 147 -6.01 -7.48 22.05
C LEU A 147 -6.12 -8.96 22.42
N GLU A 148 -5.76 -9.86 21.50
CA GLU A 148 -5.71 -11.31 21.76
C GLU A 148 -4.70 -11.68 22.85
N GLU A 149 -3.59 -10.93 22.94
CA GLU A 149 -2.57 -11.09 23.98
C GLU A 149 -2.91 -10.33 25.28
N GLU A 150 -4.09 -9.72 25.39
CA GLU A 150 -4.53 -8.88 26.52
C GLU A 150 -3.57 -7.69 26.81
N GLN A 151 -2.81 -7.23 25.81
CA GLN A 151 -1.88 -6.11 25.89
C GLN A 151 -2.58 -4.77 25.54
N VAL A 152 -3.43 -4.29 26.44
CA VAL A 152 -4.32 -3.12 26.24
C VAL A 152 -3.57 -1.88 25.76
N GLN A 153 -2.41 -1.57 26.34
CA GLN A 153 -1.64 -0.37 25.98
C GLN A 153 -1.10 -0.46 24.55
N LYS A 154 -0.60 -1.63 24.15
CA LYS A 154 -0.07 -1.87 22.80
C LYS A 154 -1.20 -1.90 21.76
N ALA A 155 -2.35 -2.46 22.12
CA ALA A 155 -3.56 -2.42 21.31
C ALA A 155 -4.00 -0.97 21.06
N ASN A 156 -4.03 -0.15 22.11
CA ASN A 156 -4.38 1.27 22.01
C ASN A 156 -3.44 2.06 21.10
N VAL A 157 -2.12 1.85 21.22
CA VAL A 157 -1.13 2.49 20.33
C VAL A 157 -1.37 2.07 18.88
N SER A 158 -1.55 0.78 18.63
CA SER A 158 -1.76 0.24 17.28
C SER A 158 -3.07 0.75 16.67
N LEU A 159 -4.15 0.82 17.46
CA LEU A 159 -5.44 1.40 17.06
C LEU A 159 -5.33 2.88 16.68
N MET A 160 -4.59 3.67 17.47
CA MET A 160 -4.39 5.08 17.18
C MET A 160 -3.56 5.28 15.90
N LEU A 161 -2.50 4.50 15.70
CA LEU A 161 -1.71 4.51 14.47
C LEU A 161 -2.55 4.12 13.26
N ALA A 162 -3.38 3.08 13.39
CA ALA A 162 -4.29 2.64 12.35
C ALA A 162 -5.33 3.72 12.00
N ASN A 163 -5.95 4.36 12.99
CA ASN A 163 -6.87 5.48 12.76
C ASN A 163 -6.21 6.66 12.04
N LYS A 164 -5.00 7.04 12.46
CA LYS A 164 -4.24 8.12 11.83
C LYS A 164 -3.94 7.80 10.37
N GLU A 165 -3.46 6.59 10.10
CA GLU A 165 -3.15 6.12 8.75
C GLU A 165 -4.41 6.06 7.87
N TYR A 166 -5.53 5.56 8.40
CA TYR A 166 -6.81 5.55 7.70
C TYR A 166 -7.24 6.96 7.27
N GLN A 167 -7.19 7.94 8.17
CA GLN A 167 -7.55 9.32 7.85
C GLN A 167 -6.61 9.92 6.79
N ASP A 168 -5.31 9.65 6.87
CA ASP A 168 -4.34 10.12 5.88
C ASP A 168 -4.62 9.52 4.49
N GLN A 169 -4.80 8.19 4.41
CA GLN A 169 -5.07 7.51 3.15
C GLN A 169 -6.43 7.88 2.56
N LYS A 170 -7.46 8.03 3.38
CA LYS A 170 -8.78 8.55 2.99
C LYS A 170 -8.68 9.95 2.40
N ASN A 171 -7.91 10.83 3.04
CA ASN A 171 -7.68 12.19 2.55
C ASN A 171 -6.90 12.21 1.23
N LYS A 172 -5.87 11.37 1.08
CA LYS A 172 -5.13 11.20 -0.18
C LYS A 172 -6.06 10.72 -1.30
N LEU A 173 -6.93 9.74 -1.03
CA LEU A 173 -7.88 9.21 -2.01
C LEU A 173 -8.99 10.20 -2.37
N ALA A 174 -9.42 11.04 -1.41
CA ALA A 174 -10.39 12.11 -1.64
C ALA A 174 -9.82 13.23 -2.52
N LYS A 175 -8.53 13.57 -2.33
CA LYS A 175 -7.81 14.60 -3.09
C LYS A 175 -7.18 14.10 -4.39
N ALA A 176 -7.25 12.79 -4.67
CA ALA A 176 -6.67 12.19 -5.87
C ALA A 176 -7.25 12.83 -7.15
N GLU A 177 -6.36 13.33 -8.01
CA GLU A 177 -6.76 13.97 -9.26
C GLU A 177 -7.15 12.96 -10.33
N LYS A 178 -8.04 13.34 -11.25
CA LYS A 178 -8.37 12.50 -12.42
C LYS A 178 -7.14 12.33 -13.30
N LYS A 179 -6.85 11.09 -13.71
CA LYS A 179 -5.76 10.81 -14.68
C LYS A 179 -6.00 11.59 -15.97
N SER A 180 -4.97 12.29 -16.43
CA SER A 180 -4.95 12.88 -17.77
C SER A 180 -5.16 11.82 -18.85
N PHE A 181 -5.86 12.20 -19.93
CA PHE A 181 -6.23 11.32 -21.05
C PHE A 181 -5.01 10.59 -21.64
N PHE A 182 -3.87 11.27 -21.76
CA PHE A 182 -2.61 10.69 -22.23
C PHE A 182 -2.07 9.59 -21.30
N ARG A 183 -2.23 9.75 -19.98
CA ARG A 183 -1.77 8.77 -18.99
C ARG A 183 -2.62 7.50 -19.01
N ARG A 184 -3.93 7.65 -19.25
CA ARG A 184 -4.84 6.50 -19.46
C ARG A 184 -4.48 5.68 -20.70
N ILE A 185 -4.04 6.32 -21.78
CA ILE A 185 -3.58 5.63 -23.00
C ILE A 185 -2.26 4.90 -22.75
N LYS A 186 -1.31 5.55 -22.07
CA LYS A 186 -0.01 4.96 -21.72
C LYS A 186 -0.15 3.69 -20.86
N ASP A 187 -1.05 3.72 -19.87
CA ASP A 187 -1.29 2.56 -18.99
C ASP A 187 -1.91 1.37 -19.76
N ASN A 188 -2.54 1.62 -20.91
CA ASN A 188 -3.15 0.59 -21.78
C ASN A 188 -2.30 0.25 -23.02
N ILE A 189 -1.04 0.70 -23.09
CA ILE A 189 -0.15 0.46 -24.24
C ILE A 189 -0.02 -1.03 -24.57
N GLN A 190 -0.02 -1.91 -23.57
CA GLN A 190 0.04 -3.36 -23.81
C GLN A 190 -1.19 -3.86 -24.58
N VAL A 191 -2.39 -3.44 -24.18
CA VAL A 191 -3.64 -3.81 -24.88
C VAL A 191 -3.67 -3.21 -26.29
N ILE A 192 -3.27 -1.95 -26.44
CA ILE A 192 -3.19 -1.28 -27.75
C ILE A 192 -2.16 -1.98 -28.65
N SER A 193 -1.00 -2.38 -28.11
CA SER A 193 0.03 -3.09 -28.85
C SER A 193 -0.41 -4.50 -29.29
N ALA A 194 -1.21 -5.18 -28.46
CA ALA A 194 -1.79 -6.48 -28.80
C ALA A 194 -2.84 -6.36 -29.92
N ILE A 195 -3.67 -5.31 -29.89
CA ILE A 195 -4.64 -5.01 -30.96
C ILE A 195 -3.91 -4.66 -32.26
N LEU A 196 -2.88 -3.80 -32.21
CA LEU A 196 -2.09 -3.47 -33.39
C LEU A 196 -1.37 -4.70 -33.95
N GLY A 197 -0.83 -5.55 -33.08
CA GLY A 197 -0.22 -6.82 -33.46
C GLY A 197 -1.20 -7.77 -34.15
N SER A 198 -2.44 -7.87 -33.66
CA SER A 198 -3.47 -8.74 -34.27
C SER A 198 -3.93 -8.21 -35.65
N ILE A 199 -4.03 -6.89 -35.81
CA ILE A 199 -4.34 -6.25 -37.10
C ILE A 199 -3.21 -6.53 -38.11
N ILE A 200 -1.95 -6.31 -37.72
CA ILE A 200 -0.78 -6.58 -38.57
C ILE A 200 -0.72 -8.06 -38.95
N ALA A 201 -0.93 -8.96 -38.01
CA ALA A 201 -0.95 -10.40 -38.27
C ALA A 201 -2.05 -10.80 -39.26
N THR A 202 -3.24 -10.20 -39.14
CA THR A 202 -4.38 -10.46 -40.02
C THR A 202 -4.13 -9.94 -41.45
N ILE A 203 -3.54 -8.75 -41.58
CA ILE A 203 -3.15 -8.20 -42.89
C ILE A 203 -2.07 -9.07 -43.53
N THR A 204 -1.10 -9.54 -42.75
CA THR A 204 -0.02 -10.40 -43.24
C THR A 204 -0.55 -11.76 -43.70
N LEU A 205 -1.43 -12.38 -42.91
CA LEU A 205 -2.06 -13.65 -43.25
C LEU A 205 -2.96 -13.53 -44.50
N SER A 206 -3.75 -12.48 -44.60
CA SER A 206 -4.61 -12.24 -45.78
C SER A 206 -3.78 -11.95 -47.03
N GLY A 207 -2.69 -11.19 -46.92
CA GLY A 207 -1.73 -10.97 -48.02
C GLY A 207 -1.06 -12.27 -48.47
N MET A 208 -0.62 -13.12 -47.53
CA MET A 208 -0.07 -14.44 -47.85
C MET A 208 -1.11 -15.34 -48.54
N ALA A 209 -2.34 -15.41 -48.02
CA ALA A 209 -3.42 -16.21 -48.59
C ALA A 209 -3.77 -15.76 -50.02
N TYR A 210 -3.85 -14.44 -50.26
CA TYR A 210 -4.08 -13.88 -51.59
C TYR A 210 -2.94 -14.21 -52.56
N SER A 211 -1.67 -14.13 -52.12
CA SER A 211 -0.52 -14.52 -52.95
C SER A 211 -0.56 -16.00 -53.33
N ARG A 212 -0.92 -16.89 -52.38
CA ARG A 212 -1.03 -18.33 -52.64
C ARG A 212 -2.18 -18.65 -53.59
N TYR A 213 -3.32 -17.98 -53.44
CA TYR A 213 -4.45 -18.10 -54.35
C TYR A 213 -4.09 -17.65 -55.78
N ARG A 214 -3.38 -16.52 -55.92
CA ARG A 214 -2.95 -16.02 -57.23
C ARG A 214 -1.95 -16.97 -57.89
N ASN A 215 -0.99 -17.49 -57.13
CA ASN A 215 0.01 -18.43 -57.63
C ASN A 215 -0.63 -19.77 -58.04
N THR A 216 -1.58 -20.30 -57.28
CA THR A 216 -2.31 -21.52 -57.66
C THR A 216 -3.20 -21.29 -58.89
N LYS A 217 -3.91 -20.16 -58.97
CA LYS A 217 -4.71 -19.81 -60.14
C LYS A 217 -3.85 -19.67 -61.40
N ASN A 218 -2.68 -19.04 -61.30
CA ASN A 218 -1.73 -18.93 -62.41
C ASN A 218 -1.15 -20.30 -62.80
N ALA A 219 -0.75 -21.13 -61.84
CA ALA A 219 -0.24 -22.47 -62.11
C ALA A 219 -1.29 -23.39 -62.76
N VAL A 220 -2.57 -23.27 -62.38
CA VAL A 220 -3.68 -23.99 -63.03
C VAL A 220 -3.89 -23.50 -64.45
N LYS A 221 -3.79 -22.18 -64.68
CA LYS A 221 -3.92 -21.58 -66.02
C LYS A 221 -2.77 -22.02 -66.94
N GLU A 222 -1.53 -22.03 -66.45
CA GLU A 222 -0.36 -22.53 -67.19
C GLU A 222 -0.46 -24.02 -67.51
N ARG A 223 -0.96 -24.84 -66.59
CA ARG A 223 -1.18 -26.28 -66.84
C ARG A 223 -2.26 -26.54 -67.89
N ARG A 224 -3.31 -25.71 -67.96
CA ARG A 224 -4.33 -25.80 -69.01
C ARG A 224 -3.76 -25.43 -70.39
N GLN A 225 -3.01 -24.34 -70.48
CA GLN A 225 -2.37 -23.93 -71.73
C GLN A 225 -1.33 -24.95 -72.23
N LYS A 226 -0.57 -25.59 -71.33
CA LYS A 226 0.35 -26.67 -71.71
C LYS A 226 -0.35 -27.92 -72.24
N LYS A 227 -1.55 -28.25 -71.73
CA LYS A 227 -2.34 -29.36 -72.26
C LYS A 227 -2.90 -29.05 -73.65
N GLU A 228 -3.45 -27.86 -73.84
CA GLU A 228 -3.97 -27.43 -75.14
C GLU A 228 -2.88 -27.38 -76.22
N ASN A 229 -1.68 -26.88 -75.89
CA ASN A 229 -0.55 -26.88 -76.82
C ASN A 229 0.03 -28.29 -77.07
N GLY A 230 0.10 -29.15 -76.05
CA GLY A 230 0.58 -30.53 -76.20
C GLY A 230 -0.37 -31.40 -77.03
N GLU A 231 -1.68 -31.22 -76.91
CA GLU A 231 -2.67 -31.90 -77.75
C GLU A 231 -2.61 -31.43 -79.21
N HIS A 232 -2.26 -30.16 -79.45
CA HIS A 232 -2.03 -29.62 -80.79
C HIS A 232 -0.77 -30.18 -81.46
N GLU A 233 0.34 -30.30 -80.73
CA GLU A 233 1.58 -30.90 -81.23
C GLU A 233 1.43 -32.40 -81.49
N GLU A 234 0.65 -33.12 -80.68
CA GLU A 234 0.39 -34.55 -80.88
C GLU A 234 -0.49 -34.81 -82.12
N GLN A 235 -1.44 -33.91 -82.43
CA GLN A 235 -2.24 -33.97 -83.66
C GLN A 235 -1.41 -33.65 -84.92
N GLU A 236 -0.47 -32.71 -84.86
CA GLU A 236 0.45 -32.44 -85.98
C GLU A 236 1.44 -33.58 -86.23
N SER A 237 1.92 -34.27 -85.17
CA SER A 237 2.83 -35.41 -85.31
C SER A 237 2.15 -36.61 -86.01
N LYS A 238 0.89 -36.92 -85.66
CA LYS A 238 0.11 -38.00 -86.28
C LYS A 238 -0.32 -37.71 -87.72
N ALA A 239 -0.35 -36.44 -88.12
CA ALA A 239 -0.63 -36.04 -89.49
C ALA A 239 0.60 -36.17 -90.42
N ARG A 240 1.82 -36.23 -89.88
CA ARG A 240 3.08 -36.40 -90.65
C ARG A 240 3.52 -37.84 -90.83
N GLU A 241 2.90 -38.80 -90.13
CA GLU A 241 3.17 -40.24 -90.24
C GLU A 241 2.22 -41.00 -91.19
N LYS A 242 1.29 -40.31 -91.87
CA LYS A 242 0.45 -40.85 -92.95
C LYS A 242 0.91 -40.32 -94.31
#